data_AF-A0A4R9WIP4-F1
#
_entry.id   AF-A0A4R9WIP4-F1
#
_cell.length_a   1.000
_cell.length_b   1.000
_cell.length_c   1.000
_cell.angle_alpha   90.00
_cell.angle_beta   90.00
_cell.angle_gamma   90.00
#
_symmetry.space_group_name_H-M   'P 1'
#
loop_
_entity.id
_entity.type
_entity.pdbx_description
1 polymer ?
#
loop_
_entity_poly.entity_id
_entity_poly.type
_entity_poly.pdbx_seq_one_letter_code
_entity_poly.pdbx_strand_id
1 'polypeptide(L)'
;MPAPILRQIVRQHAEMAAFLWTVYDYNLLNPGKNPDMDEERLARLIERLEAHLDGLRISGEVGREIAKERYAEYPEAGELFVLRMLSIKEVLRVVDLDLGRVRAYLAAKPKPTSSRQV
;
A
#
# COMPACT_ATOMS: atom_id res chain seq x y z
N MET A 1 -13.33 -8.03 26.40
CA MET A 1 -12.18 -7.15 26.08
C MET A 1 -11.82 -7.40 24.61
N PRO A 2 -11.56 -6.38 23.79
CA PRO A 2 -11.05 -6.60 22.44
C PRO A 2 -9.67 -7.29 22.49
N ALA A 3 -9.37 -8.12 21.50
CA ALA A 3 -8.07 -8.78 21.42
C ALA A 3 -6.93 -7.74 21.25
N PRO A 4 -5.75 -7.96 21.85
CA PRO A 4 -4.65 -7.02 21.76
C PRO A 4 -4.14 -6.91 20.31
N ILE A 5 -3.87 -5.68 19.85
CA ILE A 5 -3.25 -5.44 18.54
C ILE A 5 -1.75 -5.71 18.64
N LEU A 6 -1.27 -6.64 17.81
CA LEU A 6 0.15 -6.94 17.68
C LEU A 6 0.82 -5.93 16.74
N ARG A 7 1.24 -4.77 17.26
CA ARG A 7 1.78 -3.65 16.46
C ARG A 7 2.88 -4.06 15.47
N GLN A 8 3.76 -4.99 15.85
CA GLN A 8 4.82 -5.47 14.96
C GLN A 8 4.28 -6.24 13.75
N ILE A 9 3.20 -7.02 13.92
CA ILE A 9 2.54 -7.71 12.81
C ILE A 9 1.87 -6.70 11.88
N VAL A 10 1.18 -5.70 12.45
CA VAL A 10 0.58 -4.61 11.65
C VAL A 10 1.64 -3.81 10.88
N ARG A 11 2.81 -3.58 11.49
CA ARG A 11 3.97 -2.99 10.81
C ARG A 11 4.43 -3.83 9.63
N GLN A 12 4.55 -5.15 9.78
CA GLN A 12 4.90 -6.03 8.68
C GLN A 12 3.88 -5.96 7.53
N HIS A 13 2.59 -5.78 7.82
CA HIS A 13 1.60 -5.53 6.76
C HIS A 13 1.89 -4.22 5.98
N ALA A 14 2.26 -3.14 6.67
CA ALA A 14 2.60 -1.87 6.00
C ALA A 14 3.84 -2.01 5.09
N GLU A 15 4.90 -2.61 5.63
CA GLU A 15 6.16 -2.83 4.90
C GLU A 15 5.97 -3.77 3.70
N MET A 16 5.25 -4.89 3.89
CA MET A 16 4.99 -5.84 2.81
C MET A 16 4.07 -5.25 1.74
N ALA A 17 3.05 -4.46 2.10
CA ALA A 17 2.22 -3.78 1.11
C ALA A 17 3.02 -2.77 0.28
N ALA A 18 3.89 -1.97 0.92
CA ALA A 18 4.76 -1.02 0.22
C ALA A 18 5.72 -1.75 -0.75
N PHE A 19 6.36 -2.82 -0.28
CA PHE A 19 7.26 -3.64 -1.11
C PHE A 19 6.53 -4.27 -2.30
N LEU A 20 5.38 -4.92 -2.07
CA LEU A 20 4.63 -5.60 -3.13
C LEU A 20 4.10 -4.61 -4.18
N TRP A 21 3.70 -3.41 -3.77
CA TRP A 21 3.38 -2.33 -4.72
C TRP A 21 4.57 -2.01 -5.62
N THR A 22 5.78 -1.83 -5.06
CA THR A 22 6.98 -1.53 -5.85
C THR A 22 7.29 -2.64 -6.86
N VAL A 23 7.13 -3.91 -6.46
CA VAL A 23 7.30 -5.05 -7.39
C VAL A 23 6.23 -5.04 -8.48
N TYR A 24 4.97 -4.81 -8.12
CA TYR A 24 3.86 -4.71 -9.07
C TYR A 24 4.12 -3.62 -10.13
N ASP A 25 4.42 -2.41 -9.68
CA ASP A 25 4.63 -1.25 -10.54
C ASP A 25 5.83 -1.45 -11.47
N TYR A 26 6.92 -1.99 -10.95
CA TYR A 26 8.12 -2.28 -11.73
C TYR A 26 7.84 -3.26 -12.89
N ASN A 27 7.12 -4.36 -12.63
CA ASN A 27 6.84 -5.36 -13.67
C ASN A 27 5.93 -4.80 -14.76
N LEU A 28 4.97 -3.94 -14.41
CA LEU A 28 4.13 -3.26 -15.39
C LEU A 28 4.89 -2.24 -16.25
N LEU A 29 5.87 -1.56 -15.68
CA LEU A 29 6.73 -0.61 -16.42
C LEU A 29 7.80 -1.30 -17.27
N ASN A 30 8.09 -2.58 -17.00
CA ASN A 30 9.16 -3.33 -17.64
C ASN A 30 8.66 -4.68 -18.18
N PRO A 31 7.68 -4.68 -19.11
CA PRO A 31 7.15 -5.92 -19.67
C PRO A 31 8.28 -6.74 -20.32
N GLY A 32 8.29 -8.04 -20.04
CA GLY A 32 9.29 -8.98 -20.59
C GLY A 32 10.65 -9.00 -19.90
N LYS A 33 10.95 -8.10 -18.95
CA LYS A 33 12.22 -8.14 -18.19
C LYS A 33 12.25 -9.23 -17.12
N ASN A 34 11.10 -9.69 -16.67
CA ASN A 34 10.97 -10.79 -15.72
C ASN A 34 10.13 -11.91 -16.37
N PRO A 35 10.76 -12.87 -17.06
CA PRO A 35 10.04 -13.94 -17.75
C PRO A 35 9.26 -14.86 -16.78
N ASP A 36 9.64 -14.88 -15.50
CA ASP A 36 8.94 -15.64 -14.47
C ASP A 36 7.67 -14.92 -13.98
N MET A 37 7.48 -13.64 -14.32
CA MET A 37 6.28 -12.87 -13.94
C MET A 37 5.20 -12.98 -15.03
N ASP A 38 4.61 -14.16 -15.14
CA ASP A 38 3.41 -14.38 -15.95
C ASP A 38 2.15 -13.76 -15.30
N GLU A 39 1.02 -13.80 -16.01
CA GLU A 39 -0.26 -13.26 -15.56
C GLU A 39 -0.75 -13.88 -14.24
N GLU A 40 -0.52 -15.17 -14.04
CA GLU A 40 -0.93 -15.89 -12.83
C GLU A 40 -0.10 -15.44 -11.62
N ARG A 41 1.20 -15.23 -11.81
CA ARG A 41 2.10 -14.68 -10.78
C ARG A 41 1.71 -13.25 -10.42
N LEU A 42 1.36 -12.45 -11.42
CA LEU A 42 0.93 -11.08 -11.21
C LEU A 42 -0.38 -11.03 -10.42
N ALA A 43 -1.34 -11.90 -10.74
CA ALA A 43 -2.60 -12.03 -10.00
C ALA A 43 -2.34 -12.40 -8.53
N ARG A 44 -1.51 -13.42 -8.25
CA ARG A 44 -1.11 -13.78 -6.87
C ARG A 44 -0.39 -12.66 -6.13
N LEU A 45 0.41 -11.88 -6.84
CA LEU A 45 1.09 -10.72 -6.25
C LEU A 45 0.08 -9.67 -5.81
N ILE A 46 -0.91 -9.38 -6.65
CA ILE A 46 -2.01 -8.46 -6.31
C ILE A 46 -2.80 -8.99 -5.11
N GLU A 47 -3.16 -10.28 -5.09
CA GLU A 47 -3.86 -10.89 -3.96
C GLU A 47 -3.10 -10.72 -2.63
N ARG A 48 -1.78 -10.93 -2.65
CA ARG A 48 -0.92 -10.71 -1.47
C ARG A 48 -0.87 -9.25 -1.05
N LEU A 49 -0.73 -8.34 -2.01
CA LEU A 49 -0.72 -6.90 -1.76
C LEU A 49 -2.02 -6.48 -1.06
N GLU A 50 -3.16 -6.93 -1.61
CA GLU A 50 -4.48 -6.67 -1.05
C GLU A 50 -4.64 -7.23 0.36
N ALA A 51 -4.22 -8.47 0.59
CA ALA A 51 -4.29 -9.08 1.92
C ALA A 51 -3.51 -8.24 2.97
N HIS A 52 -2.39 -7.64 2.58
CA HIS A 52 -1.66 -6.74 3.47
C HIS A 52 -2.37 -5.39 3.68
N LEU A 53 -2.96 -4.79 2.64
CA LEU A 53 -3.80 -3.60 2.78
C LEU A 53 -5.03 -3.86 3.66
N ASP A 54 -5.67 -5.02 3.50
CA ASP A 54 -6.83 -5.43 4.28
C ASP A 54 -6.44 -5.64 5.76
N GLY A 55 -5.27 -6.23 6.04
CA GLY A 55 -4.73 -6.30 7.40
C GLY A 55 -4.55 -4.94 8.07
N LEU A 56 -4.11 -3.92 7.33
CA LEU A 56 -4.01 -2.54 7.82
C LEU A 56 -5.38 -1.90 8.05
N ARG A 57 -6.34 -2.12 7.15
CA ARG A 57 -7.72 -1.61 7.28
C ARG A 57 -8.41 -2.20 8.51
N ILE A 58 -8.28 -3.50 8.73
CA ILE A 58 -8.81 -4.21 9.92
C ILE A 58 -8.19 -3.66 11.20
N SER A 59 -6.91 -3.27 11.16
CA SER A 59 -6.20 -2.68 12.30
C SER A 59 -6.61 -1.22 12.60
N GLY A 60 -7.55 -0.64 11.83
CA GLY A 60 -8.17 0.66 12.12
C GLY A 60 -7.16 1.80 12.24
N GLU A 61 -7.29 2.61 13.30
CA GLU A 61 -6.38 3.76 13.52
C GLU A 61 -4.93 3.31 13.70
N VAL A 62 -4.67 2.17 14.36
CA VAL A 62 -3.31 1.65 14.55
C VAL A 62 -2.66 1.33 13.20
N GLY A 63 -3.41 0.79 12.24
CA GLY A 63 -2.93 0.58 10.87
C GLY A 63 -2.55 1.90 10.19
N ARG A 64 -3.36 2.95 10.36
CA ARG A 64 -3.10 4.29 9.80
C ARG A 64 -1.89 4.97 10.46
N GLU A 65 -1.77 4.90 11.79
CA GLU A 65 -0.62 5.42 12.53
C GLU A 65 0.69 4.77 12.06
N ILE A 66 0.70 3.43 11.98
CA ILE A 66 1.89 2.69 11.55
C ILE A 66 2.24 3.01 10.10
N ALA A 67 1.27 3.16 9.19
CA ALA A 67 1.56 3.57 7.82
C ALA A 67 2.16 4.99 7.76
N LYS A 68 1.69 5.92 8.59
CA LYS A 68 2.28 7.27 8.72
C LYS A 68 3.71 7.21 9.27
N GLU A 69 3.97 6.39 10.30
CA GLU A 69 5.30 6.15 10.85
C GLU A 69 6.26 5.60 9.78
N ARG A 70 5.83 4.59 9.02
CA ARG A 70 6.63 4.00 7.94
C ARG A 70 6.95 5.02 6.86
N TYR A 71 5.98 5.82 6.41
CA TYR A 71 6.24 6.88 5.43
C TYR A 71 7.15 8.00 5.97
N ALA A 72 7.04 8.33 7.26
CA ALA A 72 7.93 9.32 7.87
C ALA A 72 9.38 8.83 7.96
N GLU A 73 9.58 7.53 8.20
CA GLU A 73 10.88 6.87 8.25
C GLU A 73 11.46 6.64 6.84
N TYR A 74 10.61 6.23 5.90
CA TYR A 74 10.94 5.88 4.52
C TYR A 74 9.97 6.57 3.53
N PRO A 75 10.26 7.82 3.10
CA PRO A 75 9.37 8.59 2.23
C PRO A 75 9.48 8.19 0.75
N GLU A 76 9.26 6.91 0.47
CA GLU A 76 9.30 6.32 -0.87
C GLU A 76 7.89 6.09 -1.45
N ALA A 77 7.84 5.66 -2.71
CA ALA A 77 6.59 5.52 -3.46
C ALA A 77 5.69 4.42 -2.89
N GLY A 78 6.28 3.32 -2.36
CA GLY A 78 5.53 2.21 -1.75
C GLY A 78 4.79 2.64 -0.48
N GLU A 79 5.46 3.34 0.42
CA GLU A 79 4.89 3.82 1.68
C GLU A 79 3.83 4.89 1.41
N LEU A 80 4.09 5.79 0.45
CA LEU A 80 3.11 6.78 0.04
C LEU A 80 1.88 6.15 -0.60
N PHE A 81 2.05 5.08 -1.39
CA PHE A 81 0.95 4.30 -1.94
C PHE A 81 0.08 3.69 -0.84
N VAL A 82 0.68 3.01 0.14
CA VAL A 82 -0.04 2.44 1.28
C VAL A 82 -0.80 3.52 2.05
N LEU A 83 -0.14 4.64 2.35
CA LEU A 83 -0.75 5.76 3.06
C LEU A 83 -1.94 6.33 2.28
N ARG A 84 -1.82 6.45 0.96
CA ARG A 84 -2.92 6.90 0.09
C ARG A 84 -4.08 5.91 0.10
N MET A 85 -3.83 4.62 -0.05
CA MET A 85 -4.86 3.58 -0.06
C MET A 85 -5.66 3.53 1.26
N LEU A 86 -5.03 3.83 2.39
CA LEU A 86 -5.71 3.90 3.69
C LEU A 86 -6.47 5.22 3.94
N SER A 87 -6.26 6.25 3.12
CA SER A 87 -6.94 7.55 3.24
C SER A 87 -8.27 7.63 2.46
N ILE A 88 -8.52 6.67 1.57
CA ILE A 88 -9.72 6.63 0.74
C ILE A 88 -10.87 6.04 1.57
N LYS A 89 -12.03 6.70 1.54
CA LYS A 89 -13.22 6.26 2.30
C LYS A 89 -13.80 4.95 1.77
N GLU A 90 -13.85 4.82 0.46
CA GLU A 90 -14.29 3.60 -0.22
C GLU A 90 -13.10 2.65 -0.39
N VAL A 91 -13.35 1.37 -0.17
CA VAL A 91 -12.34 0.33 -0.37
C VAL A 91 -12.17 0.11 -1.87
N LEU A 92 -11.15 0.73 -2.45
CA LEU A 92 -10.70 0.44 -3.80
C LEU A 92 -9.77 -0.77 -3.81
N ARG A 93 -9.95 -1.64 -4.80
CA ARG A 93 -9.03 -2.73 -5.11
C ARG A 93 -7.96 -2.24 -6.07
N VAL A 94 -6.77 -2.82 -5.99
CA VAL A 94 -5.60 -2.52 -6.82
C VAL A 94 -5.91 -2.71 -8.30
N VAL A 95 -6.71 -3.72 -8.65
CA VAL A 95 -7.13 -4.00 -10.03
C VAL A 95 -8.02 -2.91 -10.63
N ASP A 96 -8.70 -2.13 -9.79
CA ASP A 96 -9.63 -1.08 -10.23
C ASP A 96 -8.95 0.31 -10.30
N LEU A 97 -7.64 0.38 -10.01
CA LEU A 97 -6.92 1.64 -9.99
C LEU A 97 -6.56 2.14 -11.39
N ASP A 98 -6.78 3.43 -11.62
CA ASP A 98 -6.12 4.16 -12.71
C ASP A 98 -4.63 4.33 -12.36
N LEU A 99 -3.79 3.42 -12.87
CA LEU A 99 -2.35 3.42 -12.60
C LEU A 99 -1.64 4.69 -13.07
N GLY A 100 -2.16 5.36 -14.10
CA GLY A 100 -1.62 6.65 -14.56
C GLY A 100 -1.80 7.72 -13.50
N ARG A 101 -3.01 7.82 -12.93
CA ARG A 101 -3.30 8.74 -11.81
C ARG A 101 -2.54 8.38 -10.55
N VAL A 102 -2.41 7.09 -10.23
CA VAL A 102 -1.64 6.63 -9.06
C VAL A 102 -0.19 7.07 -9.20
N ARG A 103 0.47 6.76 -10.32
CA ARG A 103 1.86 7.17 -10.56
C ARG A 103 2.05 8.68 -10.53
N ALA A 104 1.13 9.45 -11.13
CA ALA A 104 1.18 10.90 -11.08
C ALA A 104 1.09 11.44 -9.64
N TYR A 105 0.20 10.87 -8.81
CA TYR A 105 0.08 11.21 -7.40
C TYR A 105 1.36 10.87 -6.62
N LEU A 106 1.93 9.68 -6.83
CA LEU A 106 3.15 9.24 -6.15
C LEU A 106 4.36 10.10 -6.55
N ALA A 107 4.49 10.44 -7.84
CA ALA A 107 5.57 11.28 -8.36
C ALA A 107 5.51 12.72 -7.80
N ALA A 108 4.31 13.25 -7.55
CA ALA A 108 4.14 14.57 -6.96
C ALA A 108 4.60 14.65 -5.48
N LYS A 109 4.82 13.50 -4.81
CA LYS A 109 5.16 13.38 -3.38
C LYS A 109 4.41 14.39 -2.49
N PRO A 110 3.08 14.46 -2.59
CA PRO A 110 2.31 15.42 -1.80
C PRO A 110 2.54 15.18 -0.31
N LYS A 111 2.64 16.26 0.46
CA LYS A 111 2.71 16.15 1.92
C LYS A 111 1.44 15.45 2.42
N PRO A 112 1.53 14.48 3.35
CA PRO A 112 0.37 13.86 3.96
C PRO A 112 -0.51 14.97 4.51
N THR A 113 -1.73 15.10 3.99
CA THR A 113 -2.64 16.12 4.47
C THR A 113 -2.95 15.78 5.92
N SER A 114 -2.53 16.65 6.85
CA SER A 114 -2.97 16.58 8.23
C SER A 114 -4.47 16.82 8.20
N SER A 115 -5.25 15.74 8.21
CA SER A 115 -6.67 15.82 8.49
C SER A 115 -6.79 16.26 9.95
N ARG A 116 -6.79 17.59 10.14
CA ARG A 116 -7.23 18.24 11.36
C ARG A 116 -8.61 17.69 11.69
N GLN A 117 -8.73 17.31 12.96
CA GLN A 117 -9.98 17.09 13.67
C GLN A 117 -11.04 18.10 13.23
N VAL A 118 -12.22 17.59 12.89
CA VAL A 118 -13.49 18.30 13.05
C VAL A 118 -14.38 17.39 13.87
#